data_AF-A0A2K9HE11-F1
#
_entry.id   AF-A0A2K9HE11-F1
#
_cell.length_a   1.000
_cell.length_b   1.000
_cell.length_c   1.000
_cell.angle_alpha   90.00
_cell.angle_beta   90.00
_cell.angle_gamma   90.00
#
_symmetry.space_group_name_H-M   'P 1'
#
loop_
_entity.id
_entity.type
_entity.pdbx_description
1 polymer ?
#
loop_
_entity_poly.entity_id
_entity_poly.type
_entity_poly.pdbx_seq_one_letter_code
_entity_poly.pdbx_strand_id
1 'polypeptide(L)'
;MEITNIPNRQVFLDRICYTTLVFGRFNKKLTLNLTNDEIKKLVNQIIISDETVTTKEGKNYYLQKDDIELVINSYNFRLITANRKKS
;
A
#
# COMPACT_ATOMS: atom_id res chain seq x y z
N MET A 1 -12.74 -23.04 -0.66
CA MET A 1 -12.78 -21.57 -0.69
C MET A 1 -11.79 -21.10 0.35
N GLU A 2 -10.61 -20.62 -0.04
CA GLU A 2 -9.68 -20.05 0.94
C GLU A 2 -10.38 -18.86 1.59
N ILE A 3 -10.57 -18.90 2.91
CA ILE A 3 -11.01 -17.74 3.67
C ILE A 3 -9.86 -16.74 3.59
N THR A 4 -9.96 -15.77 2.69
CA THR A 4 -8.99 -14.67 2.58
C THR A 4 -9.13 -13.81 3.84
N ASN A 5 -8.33 -14.10 4.86
CA ASN A 5 -8.30 -13.29 6.08
C ASN A 5 -7.59 -11.97 5.77
N ILE A 6 -8.37 -10.97 5.34
CA ILE A 6 -7.90 -9.60 5.12
C ILE A 6 -7.90 -8.89 6.49
N PRO A 7 -6.76 -8.36 6.96
CA PRO A 7 -6.72 -7.61 8.21
C PRO A 7 -7.59 -6.35 8.18
N ASN A 8 -8.05 -5.90 9.35
CA ASN A 8 -8.64 -4.57 9.47
C ASN A 8 -7.60 -3.48 9.14
N ARG A 9 -8.03 -2.33 8.63
CA ARG A 9 -7.21 -1.13 8.35
C ARG A 9 -6.28 -0.74 9.50
N GLN A 10 -6.73 -0.85 10.75
CA GLN A 10 -5.87 -0.53 11.92
C GLN A 10 -4.61 -1.42 11.95
N VAL A 11 -4.73 -2.69 11.59
CA VAL A 11 -3.58 -3.62 11.54
C VAL A 11 -2.55 -3.17 10.49
N PHE A 12 -3.00 -2.60 9.37
CA PHE A 12 -2.08 -2.04 8.38
C PHE A 12 -1.35 -0.81 8.93
N LEU A 13 -2.05 0.11 9.59
CA LEU A 13 -1.43 1.29 10.20
C LEU A 13 -0.38 0.92 11.24
N ASP A 14 -0.69 -0.04 12.11
CA ASP A 14 0.18 -0.44 13.22
C ASP A 14 1.44 -1.17 12.74
N ARG A 15 1.35 -1.89 11.61
CA ARG A 15 2.39 -2.82 11.16
C ARG A 15 3.14 -2.37 9.92
N ILE A 16 2.65 -1.37 9.19
CA ILE A 16 3.28 -0.98 7.93
C ILE A 16 4.71 -0.53 8.17
N CYS A 17 5.63 -1.09 7.39
CA CYS A 17 7.03 -0.74 7.47
C CYS A 17 7.62 -0.42 6.10
N TYR A 18 8.69 0.36 6.10
CA TYR A 18 9.29 0.94 4.91
C TYR A 18 10.77 0.57 4.83
N THR A 19 11.30 0.49 3.62
CA THR A 19 12.74 0.43 3.36
C THR A 19 13.13 1.62 2.52
N THR A 20 14.38 2.08 2.59
CA THR A 20 14.86 3.21 1.79
C THR A 20 14.56 3.05 0.29
N LEU A 21 14.64 1.82 -0.24
CA LEU A 21 14.36 1.49 -1.63
C LEU A 21 12.89 1.72 -2.04
N VAL A 22 11.93 1.62 -1.12
CA VAL A 22 10.52 1.77 -1.47
C VAL A 22 10.17 3.19 -1.88
N PHE A 23 10.78 4.20 -1.24
CA PHE A 23 10.50 5.61 -1.52
C PHE A 23 10.88 5.98 -2.96
N GLY A 24 12.06 5.54 -3.42
CA GLY A 24 12.46 5.73 -4.81
C GLY A 24 11.55 5.00 -5.81
N ARG A 25 11.13 3.77 -5.50
CA ARG A 25 10.19 3.01 -6.35
C ARG A 25 8.83 3.67 -6.42
N PHE A 26 8.33 4.18 -5.30
CA PHE A 26 7.04 4.86 -5.18
C PHE A 26 6.97 6.07 -6.10
N ASN A 27 7.92 7.00 -5.97
CA ASN A 27 8.02 8.18 -6.82
C ASN A 27 8.16 7.82 -8.31
N LYS A 28 9.05 6.88 -8.63
CA LYS A 28 9.26 6.45 -10.03
C LYS A 28 7.99 5.86 -10.66
N LYS A 29 7.26 5.02 -9.92
CA LYS A 29 6.08 4.32 -10.43
C LYS A 29 4.84 5.21 -10.57
N LEU A 30 4.71 6.21 -9.72
CA LEU A 30 3.59 7.16 -9.75
C LEU A 30 3.90 8.44 -10.52
N THR A 31 5.15 8.61 -10.98
CA THR A 31 5.67 9.84 -11.62
C THR A 31 5.50 11.05 -10.70
N LEU A 32 5.93 10.89 -9.44
CA LEU A 32 5.88 11.90 -8.39
C LEU A 32 7.30 12.25 -7.90
N ASN A 33 7.41 13.33 -7.13
CA ASN A 33 8.64 13.74 -6.46
C ASN A 33 8.36 14.11 -4.99
N LEU A 34 7.87 13.14 -4.23
CA LEU A 34 7.52 13.30 -2.81
C LEU A 34 8.70 12.97 -1.90
N THR A 35 8.80 13.66 -0.78
CA THR A 35 9.66 13.29 0.35
C THR A 35 9.18 12.00 1.02
N ASN A 36 10.05 11.36 1.81
CA ASN A 36 9.70 10.14 2.54
C ASN A 36 8.49 10.33 3.47
N ASP A 37 8.35 11.50 4.10
CA ASP A 37 7.25 11.78 5.02
C ASP A 37 5.94 12.11 4.29
N GLU A 38 6.00 12.75 3.13
CA GLU A 38 4.83 12.90 2.24
C GLU A 38 4.35 11.54 1.73
N ILE A 39 5.26 10.64 1.38
CA ILE A 39 4.91 9.27 0.99
C ILE A 39 4.21 8.53 2.14
N LYS A 40 4.73 8.60 3.37
CA LYS A 40 4.08 7.98 4.53
C LYS A 40 2.69 8.56 4.79
N LYS A 41 2.52 9.89 4.67
CA LYS A 41 1.23 10.55 4.81
C LYS A 41 0.23 10.06 3.76
N LEU A 42 0.63 9.99 2.49
CA LEU A 42 -0.21 9.48 1.40
C LEU A 42 -0.59 8.01 1.63
N VAL A 43 0.37 7.19 2.06
CA VAL A 43 0.11 5.78 2.40
C VAL A 43 -0.92 5.65 3.51
N ASN A 44 -0.81 6.44 4.59
CA ASN A 44 -1.79 6.44 5.67
C ASN A 44 -3.17 6.91 5.20
N GLN A 45 -3.24 7.92 4.33
CA GLN A 45 -4.51 8.38 3.74
C GLN A 45 -5.19 7.28 2.92
N ILE A 46 -4.42 6.53 2.13
CA ILE A 46 -4.94 5.37 1.39
C ILE A 46 -5.40 4.28 2.37
N ILE A 47 -4.65 3.96 3.41
CA ILE A 47 -5.04 2.90 4.36
C ILE A 47 -6.34 3.26 5.12
N ILE A 48 -6.51 4.52 5.53
CA ILE A 48 -7.65 4.95 6.36
C ILE A 48 -8.93 5.14 5.55
N SER A 49 -8.82 5.47 4.25
CA SER A 49 -9.99 5.77 3.42
C SER A 49 -10.98 4.61 3.37
N ASP A 50 -12.26 4.93 3.53
CA ASP A 50 -13.37 3.97 3.40
C ASP A 50 -13.55 3.47 1.96
N GLU A 51 -13.09 4.24 0.98
CA GLU A 51 -13.11 3.91 -0.45
C GLU A 51 -12.03 2.91 -0.84
N THR A 52 -11.07 2.64 0.05
CA THR A 52 -9.96 1.74 -0.26
C THR A 52 -10.44 0.30 -0.31
N VAL A 53 -10.31 -0.28 -1.51
CA VAL A 53 -10.56 -1.69 -1.76
C VAL A 53 -9.31 -2.48 -1.42
N THR A 54 -9.45 -3.48 -0.54
CA THR A 54 -8.36 -4.36 -0.16
C THR A 54 -8.57 -5.75 -0.74
N THR A 55 -7.57 -6.27 -1.43
CA THR A 55 -7.53 -7.67 -1.86
C THR A 55 -6.22 -8.32 -1.39
N LYS A 56 -6.21 -9.65 -1.38
CA LYS A 56 -5.00 -10.43 -1.08
C LYS A 56 -4.80 -11.45 -2.20
N GLU A 57 -3.63 -11.41 -2.82
CA GLU A 57 -3.22 -12.40 -3.81
C GLU A 57 -1.84 -12.94 -3.44
N GLY A 58 -1.76 -14.26 -3.20
CA GLY A 58 -0.55 -14.93 -2.77
C GLY A 58 0.09 -14.26 -1.54
N LYS A 59 1.30 -13.72 -1.73
CA LYS A 59 2.12 -13.12 -0.66
C LYS A 59 1.84 -11.64 -0.42
N ASN A 60 0.92 -11.01 -1.15
CA ASN A 60 0.72 -9.56 -1.10
C ASN A 60 -0.72 -9.17 -0.78
N TYR A 61 -0.87 -8.10 -0.02
CA TYR A 61 -2.07 -7.28 0.05
C TYR A 61 -1.98 -6.17 -1.00
N TYR A 62 -3.12 -5.87 -1.62
CA TYR A 62 -3.28 -4.79 -2.58
C TYR A 62 -4.35 -3.85 -2.02
N LEU A 63 -3.94 -2.62 -1.72
CA LEU A 63 -4.84 -1.58 -1.20
C LEU A 63 -4.98 -0.53 -2.30
N GLN A 64 -6.12 -0.53 -2.97
CA GLN A 64 -6.40 0.38 -4.08
C GLN A 64 -7.36 1.48 -3.64
N LYS A 65 -6.96 2.73 -3.88
CA LYS A 65 -7.80 3.91 -3.78
C LYS A 65 -7.63 4.73 -5.06
N ASP A 66 -8.74 5.05 -5.73
CA ASP A 66 -8.73 5.70 -7.04
C ASP A 66 -7.80 4.95 -8.02
N ASP A 67 -6.82 5.64 -8.58
CA ASP A 67 -5.83 5.10 -9.51
C ASP A 67 -4.52 4.67 -8.83
N ILE A 68 -4.41 4.75 -7.50
CA ILE A 68 -3.21 4.33 -6.76
C ILE A 68 -3.46 3.00 -6.06
N GLU A 69 -2.57 2.04 -6.30
CA GLU A 69 -2.54 0.76 -5.61
C GLU A 69 -1.24 0.60 -4.82
N LEU A 70 -1.36 0.41 -3.51
CA LEU A 70 -0.26 0.00 -2.64
C LEU A 70 -0.13 -1.52 -2.65
N VAL A 71 1.09 -2.02 -2.82
CA VAL A 71 1.39 -3.45 -2.71
C VAL A 71 2.18 -3.68 -1.43
N ILE A 72 1.59 -4.39 -0.49
CA ILE A 72 2.13 -4.62 0.85
C ILE A 72 2.37 -6.11 1.06
N ASN A 73 3.52 -6.50 1.57
CA ASN A 73 3.80 -7.90 1.87
C ASN A 73 2.89 -8.41 3.00
N SER A 74 2.28 -9.58 2.81
CA SER A 74 1.31 -10.12 3.78
C SER A 74 1.90 -10.72 5.05
N TYR A 75 3.19 -11.06 5.03
CA TYR A 75 3.88 -11.64 6.18
C TYR A 75 4.40 -10.56 7.13
N ASN A 76 5.08 -9.54 6.60
CA ASN A 76 5.78 -8.53 7.39
C ASN A 76 5.27 -7.09 7.20
N PHE A 77 4.20 -6.88 6.44
CA PHE A 77 3.57 -5.57 6.23
C PHE A 77 4.51 -4.53 5.63
N ARG A 78 5.59 -4.96 4.97
CA ARG A 78 6.48 -4.07 4.23
C ARG A 78 5.79 -3.56 2.98
N LEU A 79 5.76 -2.24 2.79
CA LEU A 79 5.40 -1.65 1.51
C LEU A 79 6.44 -2.07 0.46
N ILE A 80 5.99 -2.74 -0.60
CA ILE A 80 6.85 -3.27 -1.67
C ILE A 80 6.97 -2.23 -2.80
N THR A 81 5.83 -1.67 -3.20
CA THR A 81 5.72 -0.67 -4.26
C THR A 81 4.34 0.00 -4.20
N ALA A 82 4.17 1.04 -5.02
CA ALA A 82 2.87 1.58 -5.39
C ALA A 82 2.79 1.62 -6.91
N ASN A 83 1.61 1.37 -7.48
CA ASN A 83 1.37 1.39 -8.91
C ASN A 83 0.23 2.34 -9.24
N ARG A 84 0.28 2.93 -10.44
CA ARG A 84 -0.89 3.57 -11.03
C ARG A 84 -1.70 2.51 -11.77
N LYS A 85 -2.91 2.20 -11.30
CA LYS A 85 -3.86 1.35 -12.03
C LYS A 85 -4.73 2.25 -12.90
N LYS A 86 -4.62 2.08 -14.22
CA LYS A 86 -5.59 2.68 -15.14
C LYS A 86 -6.89 1.91 -14.99
N SER A 87 -7.97 2.63 -14.66
CA SER A 87 -9.34 2.13 -14.79
C SER A 87 -9.64 1.75 -16.23
#